data_AF-A0A9X8R638-F1
#
_entry.id   AF-A0A9X8R638-F1
#
_cell.length_a   1.000
_cell.length_b   1.000
_cell.length_c   1.000
_cell.angle_alpha   90.00
_cell.angle_beta   90.00
_cell.angle_gamma   90.00
#
_symmetry.space_group_name_H-M   'P 1'
#
loop_
_entity.id
_entity.type
_entity.pdbx_description
1 polymer ?
#
loop_
_entity_poly.entity_id
_entity_poly.type
_entity_poly.pdbx_seq_one_letter_code
_entity_poly.pdbx_strand_id
1 'polypeptide(L)'
;MPASDTLAYMESNQPPQTQISQEEARAALEQIDGIEHNTQHKHTPPWAYAILGTSFGVTIAGTIIGWKYWWVLFVLIVVACIALVVWDNNRNVRPSMKQPLQEDPKPNWAAALAPMLVFPLTWLVPEGSVVGGTIAGVITAVIFTAVMIHESRNR
;
A
#
# COMPACT_ATOMS: atom_id res chain seq x y z
N MET A 1 48.23 -38.01 28.60
CA MET A 1 47.92 -37.97 27.16
C MET A 1 48.35 -36.60 26.65
N PRO A 2 49.25 -36.52 25.66
CA PRO A 2 49.78 -35.25 25.18
C PRO A 2 48.73 -34.50 24.36
N ALA A 3 48.67 -33.17 24.52
CA ALA A 3 47.69 -32.28 23.88
C ALA A 3 47.79 -32.28 22.33
N SER A 4 48.87 -32.81 21.76
CA SER A 4 49.04 -33.01 20.32
C SER A 4 48.03 -34.00 19.74
N ASP A 5 47.72 -35.06 20.48
CA ASP A 5 46.89 -36.16 19.97
C ASP A 5 45.41 -35.77 19.99
N THR A 6 45.03 -34.85 20.87
CA THR A 6 43.67 -34.29 20.94
C THR A 6 43.41 -33.27 19.84
N LEU A 7 44.41 -32.45 19.47
CA LEU A 7 44.31 -31.54 18.33
C LEU A 7 44.25 -32.31 16.99
N ALA A 8 45.09 -33.32 16.82
CA ALA A 8 45.08 -34.17 15.62
C ALA A 8 43.74 -34.92 15.46
N TYR A 9 43.15 -35.39 16.57
CA TYR A 9 41.84 -36.04 16.56
C TYR A 9 40.69 -35.06 16.23
N MET A 10 40.78 -33.80 16.68
CA MET A 10 39.79 -32.77 16.34
C MET A 10 39.90 -32.30 14.89
N GLU A 11 41.10 -32.25 14.32
CA GLU A 11 41.31 -31.91 12.91
C GLU A 11 40.85 -33.04 11.98
N SER A 12 41.02 -34.31 12.38
CA SER A 12 40.52 -35.46 11.62
C SER A 12 39.01 -35.70 11.74
N ASN A 13 38.37 -35.21 12.81
CA ASN A 13 36.91 -35.33 13.06
C ASN A 13 36.14 -34.03 12.77
N GLN A 14 36.74 -33.09 12.05
CA GLN A 14 35.99 -31.95 11.56
C GLN A 14 34.89 -32.50 10.63
N PRO A 15 33.58 -32.32 10.95
CA PRO A 15 32.52 -32.73 10.03
C PRO A 15 32.82 -32.07 8.68
N PRO A 16 32.57 -32.75 7.55
CA PRO A 16 32.83 -32.16 6.24
C PRO A 16 32.16 -30.79 6.28
N GLN A 17 32.96 -29.72 6.12
CA GLN A 17 32.43 -28.40 5.86
C GLN A 17 31.46 -28.64 4.73
N THR A 18 30.16 -28.57 5.03
CA THR A 18 29.11 -28.89 4.08
C THR A 18 29.36 -27.98 2.90
N GLN A 19 29.97 -28.55 1.85
CA GLN A 19 30.07 -27.94 0.56
C GLN A 19 28.62 -27.91 0.11
N ILE A 20 27.92 -26.85 0.51
CA ILE A 20 26.57 -26.58 0.04
C ILE A 20 26.71 -26.63 -1.47
N SER A 21 26.08 -27.62 -2.09
CA SER A 21 26.18 -27.75 -3.54
C SER A 21 25.68 -26.44 -4.14
N GLN A 22 26.29 -25.99 -5.23
CA GLN A 22 25.88 -24.76 -5.88
C GLN A 22 24.38 -24.78 -6.22
N GLU A 23 23.80 -25.97 -6.46
CA GLU A 23 22.36 -26.15 -6.60
C GLU A 23 21.56 -25.93 -5.30
N GLU A 24 22.04 -26.37 -4.14
CA GLU A 24 21.39 -26.11 -2.84
C GLU A 24 21.50 -24.64 -2.45
N ALA A 25 22.65 -24.01 -2.72
CA ALA A 25 22.83 -22.57 -2.50
C ALA A 25 21.89 -21.76 -3.42
N ARG A 26 21.71 -22.21 -4.67
CA ARG A 26 20.79 -21.56 -5.63
C ARG A 26 19.33 -21.78 -5.24
N ALA A 27 18.96 -22.98 -4.80
CA ALA A 27 17.62 -23.28 -4.32
C ALA A 27 17.29 -22.48 -3.06
N ALA A 28 18.23 -22.36 -2.12
CA ALA A 28 18.07 -21.53 -0.93
C ALA A 28 17.95 -20.04 -1.29
N LEU A 29 18.76 -19.54 -2.24
CA LEU A 29 18.66 -18.17 -2.73
C LEU A 29 17.34 -17.92 -3.47
N GLU A 30 16.86 -18.86 -4.28
CA GLU A 30 15.58 -18.74 -4.99
C GLU A 30 14.39 -18.81 -4.03
N GLN A 31 14.52 -19.56 -2.92
CA GLN A 31 13.52 -19.59 -1.86
C GLN A 31 13.53 -18.31 -1.02
N ILE A 32 14.71 -17.75 -0.74
CA ILE A 32 14.86 -16.46 -0.08
C ILE A 32 14.34 -15.34 -0.98
N ASP A 33 14.67 -15.35 -2.27
CA ASP A 33 14.19 -14.38 -3.27
C ASP A 33 12.68 -14.51 -3.47
N GLY A 34 12.13 -15.73 -3.47
CA GLY A 34 10.68 -15.97 -3.50
C GLY A 34 9.94 -15.51 -2.24
N ILE A 35 10.60 -15.54 -1.08
CA ILE A 35 10.06 -15.01 0.18
C ILE A 35 10.20 -13.49 0.24
N GLU A 36 11.32 -12.95 -0.24
CA GLU A 36 11.62 -11.52 -0.33
C GLU A 36 10.66 -10.84 -1.32
N HIS A 37 10.40 -11.46 -2.47
CA HIS A 37 9.40 -10.98 -3.44
C HIS A 37 7.97 -11.07 -2.90
N ASN A 38 7.66 -12.02 -2.00
CA ASN A 38 6.36 -12.10 -1.32
C ASN A 38 6.23 -11.12 -0.14
N THR A 39 7.35 -10.65 0.41
CA THR A 39 7.38 -9.71 1.55
C THR A 39 7.62 -8.27 1.11
N GLN A 40 8.12 -8.04 -0.11
CA GLN A 40 8.16 -6.73 -0.73
C GLN A 40 6.75 -6.25 -1.06
N HIS A 41 6.27 -5.37 -0.17
CA HIS A 41 5.10 -4.51 -0.33
C HIS A 41 3.81 -5.23 -0.70
N LYS A 42 3.05 -5.56 0.34
CA LYS A 42 1.64 -5.95 0.24
C LYS A 42 0.81 -4.73 -0.20
N HIS A 43 0.96 -4.35 -1.47
CA HIS A 43 0.24 -3.23 -2.07
C HIS A 43 -1.26 -3.43 -1.85
N THR A 44 -1.93 -2.37 -1.39
CA THR A 44 -3.39 -2.35 -1.32
C THR A 44 -3.95 -2.68 -2.70
N PRO A 45 -4.86 -3.67 -2.81
CA PRO A 45 -5.27 -4.14 -4.11
C PRO A 45 -6.06 -3.05 -4.86
N PRO A 46 -5.93 -2.95 -6.20
CA PRO A 46 -6.56 -1.88 -6.99
C PRO A 46 -8.08 -1.76 -6.82
N TRP A 47 -8.76 -2.88 -6.56
CA TRP A 47 -10.20 -2.89 -6.33
C TRP A 47 -10.60 -2.14 -5.05
N ALA A 48 -9.75 -2.11 -4.03
CA ALA A 48 -10.02 -1.37 -2.79
C ALA A 48 -10.01 0.14 -3.06
N TYR A 49 -9.10 0.62 -3.92
CA TYR A 49 -9.08 2.02 -4.37
C TYR A 49 -10.29 2.36 -5.24
N ALA A 50 -10.76 1.43 -6.08
CA ALA A 50 -11.99 1.64 -6.85
C ALA A 50 -13.22 1.78 -5.94
N ILE A 51 -13.31 1.00 -4.86
CA ILE A 51 -14.39 1.13 -3.87
C ILE A 51 -14.30 2.48 -3.15
N LEU A 52 -13.11 2.89 -2.71
CA LEU A 52 -12.91 4.19 -2.07
C LEU A 52 -13.26 5.35 -3.01
N GLY A 53 -12.73 5.36 -4.23
CA GLY A 53 -13.02 6.38 -5.23
C GLY A 53 -14.50 6.45 -5.55
N THR A 54 -15.16 5.30 -5.76
CA THR A 54 -16.61 5.24 -5.98
C THR A 54 -17.38 5.80 -4.78
N SER A 55 -16.95 5.50 -3.55
CA SER A 55 -17.58 6.03 -2.34
C SER A 55 -17.46 7.56 -2.25
N PHE A 56 -16.30 8.12 -2.60
CA PHE A 56 -16.14 9.58 -2.75
C PHE A 56 -17.06 10.15 -3.83
N GLY A 57 -17.17 9.47 -4.98
CA GLY A 57 -18.08 9.87 -6.06
C GLY A 57 -19.55 9.89 -5.65
N VAL A 58 -20.01 8.84 -4.95
CA VAL A 58 -21.37 8.77 -4.39
C VAL A 58 -21.61 9.87 -3.36
N THR A 59 -20.59 10.21 -2.58
CA THR A 59 -20.68 11.30 -1.61
C THR A 59 -20.91 12.65 -2.31
N ILE A 60 -20.11 12.98 -3.34
CA ILE A 60 -20.28 14.21 -4.13
C ILE A 60 -21.62 14.25 -4.86
N ALA A 61 -22.02 13.15 -5.49
CA ALA A 61 -23.33 13.03 -6.12
C ALA A 61 -24.45 13.26 -5.09
N GLY A 62 -24.32 12.66 -3.90
CA GLY A 62 -25.23 12.84 -2.78
C GLY A 62 -25.34 14.29 -2.31
N THR A 63 -24.22 15.00 -2.22
CA THR A 63 -24.18 16.43 -1.88
C THR A 63 -24.96 17.25 -2.91
N ILE A 64 -24.70 17.04 -4.20
CA ILE A 64 -25.34 17.80 -5.29
C ILE A 64 -26.84 17.51 -5.38
N ILE A 65 -27.25 16.24 -5.22
CA ILE A 65 -28.65 15.82 -5.31
C ILE A 65 -29.45 16.24 -4.06
N GLY A 66 -28.79 16.70 -3.00
CA GLY A 66 -29.44 17.07 -1.74
C GLY A 66 -29.83 15.85 -0.89
N TRP A 67 -29.09 14.74 -1.01
CA TRP A 67 -29.34 13.55 -0.20
C TRP A 67 -29.05 13.82 1.28
N LYS A 68 -30.10 13.81 2.13
CA LYS A 68 -30.03 14.16 3.55
C LYS A 68 -28.90 13.50 4.38
N TYR A 69 -28.48 12.28 4.02
CA TYR A 69 -27.52 11.51 4.80
C TYR A 69 -26.16 11.33 4.10
N TRP A 70 -25.86 12.14 3.08
CA TRP A 70 -24.58 12.11 2.37
C TRP A 70 -23.36 12.19 3.31
N TRP A 71 -23.49 12.97 4.40
CA TRP A 71 -22.46 13.16 5.41
C TRP A 71 -22.12 11.88 6.19
N VAL A 72 -23.05 10.94 6.35
CA VAL A 72 -22.79 9.66 7.03
C VAL A 72 -21.78 8.85 6.23
N LEU A 73 -22.00 8.77 4.91
CA LEU A 73 -21.08 8.10 3.99
C LEU A 73 -19.70 8.77 4.01
N PHE A 74 -19.67 10.10 3.99
CA PHE A 74 -18.42 10.87 4.09
C PHE A 74 -17.61 10.52 5.34
N VAL A 75 -18.24 10.50 6.52
CA VAL A 75 -17.57 10.14 7.78
C VAL A 75 -17.03 8.71 7.74
N LEU A 76 -17.80 7.76 7.21
CA LEU A 76 -17.35 6.37 7.07
C LEU A 76 -16.12 6.26 6.16
N ILE A 77 -16.06 7.04 5.07
CA ILE A 77 -14.90 7.06 4.18
C ILE A 77 -13.67 7.59 4.90
N VAL A 78 -13.79 8.70 5.65
CA VAL A 78 -12.66 9.26 6.41
C VAL A 78 -12.13 8.23 7.42
N VAL A 79 -13.01 7.55 8.15
CA VAL A 79 -12.62 6.49 9.09
C VAL A 79 -11.92 5.34 8.35
N ALA A 80 -12.44 4.91 7.20
CA ALA A 80 -11.83 3.86 6.39
C ALA A 80 -10.43 4.25 5.88
N CYS A 81 -10.25 5.49 5.42
CA CYS A 81 -8.94 6.00 4.99
C CYS A 81 -7.93 6.01 6.15
N ILE A 82 -8.33 6.46 7.34
CA ILE A 82 -7.46 6.45 8.54
C ILE A 82 -7.10 5.00 8.91
N ALA A 83 -8.08 4.10 8.92
CA ALA A 83 -7.85 2.69 9.24
C ALA A 83 -6.87 2.04 8.25
N LEU A 84 -6.96 2.37 6.95
CA LEU A 84 -6.01 1.90 5.95
C LEU A 84 -4.59 2.43 6.18
N VAL A 85 -4.44 3.71 6.50
CA VAL A 85 -3.11 4.29 6.82
C VAL A 85 -2.50 3.62 8.06
N VAL A 86 -3.29 3.43 9.11
CA VAL A 86 -2.83 2.75 10.34
C VAL A 86 -2.46 1.29 10.06
N TRP A 87 -3.27 0.59 9.24
CA TRP A 87 -3.00 -0.79 8.85
C TRP A 87 -1.71 -0.93 8.03
N ASP A 88 -1.49 -0.02 7.08
CA ASP A 88 -0.29 0.02 6.24
C ASP A 88 0.95 0.30 7.10
N ASN A 89 0.88 1.30 7.98
CA ASN A 89 1.96 1.64 8.90
C ASN A 89 2.30 0.50 9.87
N ASN A 90 1.28 -0.21 10.39
CA ASN A 90 1.50 -1.35 11.28
C ASN A 90 2.03 -2.60 10.57
N ARG A 91 1.82 -2.74 9.25
CA ARG A 91 2.39 -3.83 8.45
C ARG A 91 3.81 -3.59 8.00
N ASN A 92 4.26 -2.33 7.96
CA ASN A 92 5.65 -1.94 7.71
C ASN A 92 6.56 -2.18 8.93
N VAL A 93 6.47 -3.36 9.56
CA VAL A 93 7.36 -3.75 10.64
C VAL A 93 8.75 -3.96 10.05
N ARG A 94 9.71 -3.12 10.45
CA ARG A 94 11.11 -3.12 9.98
C ARG A 94 11.71 -4.54 9.94
N PRO A 95 12.24 -5.01 8.80
CA PRO A 95 13.03 -6.24 8.75
C PRO A 95 14.37 -6.15 9.51
N SER A 96 14.94 -4.96 9.76
CA SER A 96 16.18 -4.83 10.54
C SER A 96 16.46 -3.39 10.98
N MET A 97 17.04 -3.21 12.17
CA MET A 97 17.54 -1.91 12.68
C MET A 97 18.69 -1.31 11.85
N LYS A 98 19.24 -2.06 10.88
CA LYS A 98 20.33 -1.62 9.99
C LYS A 98 19.86 -1.10 8.64
N GLN A 99 18.56 -1.19 8.32
CA GLN A 99 18.03 -0.67 7.08
C GLN A 99 18.12 0.87 7.07
N PRO A 100 18.63 1.50 5.99
CA PRO A 100 18.60 2.95 5.87
C PRO A 100 17.16 3.43 6.05
N LEU A 101 16.99 4.55 6.76
CA LEU A 101 15.70 5.21 6.90
C LEU A 101 15.14 5.40 5.50
N GLN A 102 14.02 4.74 5.21
CA GLN A 102 13.26 4.98 3.99
C GLN A 102 12.95 6.47 3.96
N GLU A 103 13.36 7.16 2.88
CA GLU A 103 13.19 8.60 2.72
C GLU A 103 11.75 9.00 3.10
N ASP A 104 11.61 10.10 3.85
CA ASP A 104 10.31 10.62 4.24
C ASP A 104 9.36 10.63 3.03
N PRO A 105 8.10 10.17 3.21
CA PRO A 105 7.17 10.06 2.10
C PRO A 105 7.08 11.41 1.38
N LYS A 106 7.51 11.44 0.12
CA LYS A 106 7.47 12.66 -0.70
C LYS A 106 6.02 13.17 -0.73
N PRO A 107 5.78 14.47 -0.50
CA PRO A 107 4.44 15.01 -0.46
C PRO A 107 3.72 14.73 -1.78
N ASN A 108 2.61 14.00 -1.69
CA ASN A 108 1.81 13.63 -2.84
C ASN A 108 0.97 14.84 -3.31
N TRP A 109 1.56 15.63 -4.20
CA TRP A 109 0.87 16.77 -4.81
C TRP A 109 -0.38 16.35 -5.60
N ALA A 110 -0.42 15.15 -6.20
CA ALA A 110 -1.60 14.69 -6.93
C ALA A 110 -2.79 14.45 -5.98
N ALA A 111 -2.57 13.82 -4.82
CA ALA A 111 -3.59 13.69 -3.79
C ALA A 111 -3.96 15.03 -3.13
N ALA A 112 -2.99 15.94 -2.97
CA ALA A 112 -3.25 17.28 -2.44
C ALA A 112 -4.09 18.16 -3.40
N LEU A 113 -3.92 17.99 -4.71
CA LEU A 113 -4.62 18.76 -5.74
C LEU A 113 -5.98 18.15 -6.16
N ALA A 114 -6.20 16.85 -5.94
CA ALA A 114 -7.45 16.18 -6.30
C ALA A 114 -8.71 16.85 -5.70
N PRO A 115 -8.72 17.29 -4.42
CA PRO A 115 -9.83 18.06 -3.87
C PRO A 115 -10.06 19.37 -4.62
N MET A 116 -9.00 20.08 -5.02
CA MET A 116 -9.11 21.34 -5.76
C MET A 116 -9.80 21.17 -7.13
N LEU A 117 -9.67 20.01 -7.77
CA LEU A 117 -10.37 19.71 -9.02
C LEU A 117 -11.84 19.31 -8.81
N VAL A 118 -12.14 18.65 -7.69
CA VAL A 118 -13.47 18.08 -7.45
C VAL A 118 -14.41 19.07 -6.76
N PHE A 119 -13.92 19.89 -5.82
CA PHE A 119 -14.74 20.86 -5.10
C PHE A 119 -15.53 21.81 -6.02
N PRO A 120 -14.95 22.37 -7.11
CA PRO A 120 -15.69 23.22 -8.03
C PRO A 120 -16.90 22.53 -8.69
N LEU A 121 -16.88 21.21 -8.86
CA LEU A 121 -18.01 20.46 -9.43
C LEU A 121 -19.27 20.61 -8.58
N THR A 122 -19.13 20.77 -7.26
CA THR A 122 -20.28 20.97 -6.38
C THR A 122 -20.94 22.35 -6.53
N TRP A 123 -20.23 23.33 -7.11
CA TRP A 123 -20.72 24.69 -7.34
C TRP A 123 -21.15 24.92 -8.79
N LEU A 124 -20.49 24.25 -9.74
CA LEU A 124 -20.79 24.35 -11.17
C LEU A 124 -22.04 23.55 -11.57
N VAL A 125 -22.35 22.50 -10.83
CA VAL A 125 -23.54 21.68 -11.08
C VAL A 125 -24.73 22.26 -10.31
N PRO A 126 -25.89 22.47 -10.97
CA PRO A 126 -27.09 22.93 -10.28
C PRO A 126 -27.50 21.98 -9.15
N GLU A 127 -27.79 22.55 -7.98
CA GLU A 127 -28.29 21.81 -6.83
C GLU A 127 -29.61 21.09 -7.17
N GLY A 128 -29.75 19.87 -6.67
CA GLY A 128 -30.89 18.98 -6.95
C GLY A 128 -30.83 18.29 -8.32
N SER A 129 -29.84 18.57 -9.16
CA SER A 129 -29.68 17.91 -10.46
C SER A 129 -29.19 16.48 -10.31
N VAL A 130 -30.07 15.50 -10.53
CA VAL A 130 -29.74 14.07 -10.52
C VAL A 130 -28.71 13.73 -11.61
N VAL A 131 -28.91 14.25 -12.82
CA VAL A 131 -28.01 14.00 -13.96
C VAL A 131 -26.65 14.64 -13.71
N GLY A 132 -26.61 15.90 -13.28
CA GLY A 132 -25.37 16.61 -12.99
C GLY A 132 -24.61 16.00 -11.82
N GLY A 133 -25.31 15.65 -10.73
CA GLY A 133 -24.74 14.98 -9.57
C GLY A 133 -24.15 13.62 -9.92
N THR A 134 -24.82 12.85 -10.78
CA THR A 134 -24.31 11.55 -11.26
C THR A 134 -23.02 11.73 -12.07
N ILE A 135 -22.99 12.66 -13.02
CA ILE A 135 -21.80 12.93 -13.84
C ILE A 135 -20.64 13.40 -12.95
N ALA A 136 -20.88 14.35 -12.04
CA ALA A 136 -19.87 14.84 -11.11
C ALA A 136 -19.35 13.73 -10.18
N GLY A 137 -20.24 12.85 -9.72
CA GLY A 137 -19.87 11.68 -8.91
C GLY A 137 -18.99 10.70 -9.67
N VAL A 138 -19.32 10.39 -10.93
CA VAL A 138 -18.50 9.50 -11.78
C VAL A 138 -17.12 10.12 -12.03
N ILE A 139 -17.04 11.41 -12.38
CA ILE A 139 -15.78 12.12 -12.58
C ILE A 139 -14.93 12.06 -11.31
N THR A 140 -15.53 12.36 -10.16
CA THR A 140 -14.87 12.28 -8.85
C THR A 140 -14.31 10.88 -8.59
N ALA A 141 -15.11 9.84 -8.83
CA ALA A 141 -14.68 8.46 -8.61
C ALA A 141 -13.48 8.08 -9.47
N VAL A 142 -13.48 8.48 -10.75
CA VAL A 142 -12.37 8.22 -11.68
C VAL A 142 -11.10 8.96 -11.22
N ILE A 143 -11.20 10.24 -10.87
CA ILE A 143 -10.05 11.04 -10.42
C ILE A 143 -9.43 10.45 -9.15
N PHE A 144 -10.23 10.20 -8.11
CA PHE A 144 -9.72 9.67 -6.85
C PHE A 144 -9.13 8.27 -7.01
N THR A 145 -9.78 7.39 -7.78
CA THR A 145 -9.25 6.05 -8.05
C THR A 145 -7.91 6.13 -8.80
N ALA A 146 -7.83 6.97 -9.84
CA ALA A 146 -6.61 7.13 -10.61
C ALA A 146 -5.45 7.67 -9.78
N VAL A 147 -5.72 8.66 -8.91
CA VAL A 147 -4.71 9.24 -8.01
C VAL A 147 -4.21 8.21 -7.01
N MET A 148 -5.10 7.44 -6.39
CA MET A 148 -4.71 6.39 -5.43
C MET A 148 -3.92 5.26 -6.09
N ILE A 149 -4.31 4.83 -7.30
CA ILE A 149 -3.56 3.82 -8.07
C ILE A 149 -2.19 4.36 -8.46
N HIS A 150 -2.12 5.60 -8.96
CA HIS A 150 -0.87 6.23 -9.34
C HIS A 150 0.09 6.33 -8.15
N GLU A 151 -0.43 6.76 -6.99
CA GLU A 151 0.35 6.78 -5.75
C GLU A 151 0.84 5.40 -5.34
N SER A 152 -0.02 4.38 -5.38
CA SER A 152 0.38 3.01 -5.02
C SER A 152 1.49 2.43 -5.91
N ARG A 153 1.57 2.90 -7.16
CA ARG A 153 2.57 2.45 -8.15
C ARG A 153 3.89 3.23 -8.08
N ASN A 154 3.86 4.42 -7.50
CA ASN A 154 4.99 5.35 -7.45
C ASN A 154 5.64 5.43 -6.05
N ARG A 155 5.15 4.64 -5.10
CA ARG A 155 5.73 4.34 -3.78
C ARG A 155 6.45 3.01 -3.83
#